data_AF-A0A9X2Q3Y4-F1
#
_entry.id   AF-A0A9X2Q3Y4-F1
#
_cell.length_a   1.000
_cell.length_b   1.000
_cell.length_c   1.000
_cell.angle_alpha   90.00
_cell.angle_beta   90.00
_cell.angle_gamma   90.00
#
_symmetry.space_group_name_H-M   'P 1'
#
loop_
_entity.id
_entity.type
_entity.pdbx_description
1 polymer ?
#
loop_
_entity_poly.entity_id
_entity_poly.type
_entity_poly.pdbx_seq_one_letter_code
_entity_poly.pdbx_strand_id
1 'polypeptide(L)'
;MRRTPLRLRQLCERISKLKQVLNVEVAVDDKYKPDVVAMDRRRGRPQFWGEAGAVGPDKTEHLVTAYPDTHLAFSKWDRSLDAVRDPVDRAAQTADRTAPIDLFRVPADGAERFVDAKGRIAVSRDDLTWVRVGPADG
;
A
#
# COMPACT_ATOMS: atom_id res chain seq x y z
N MET A 1 -23.57 32.21 -10.41
CA MET A 1 -22.73 31.09 -10.91
C MET A 1 -23.60 29.85 -11.08
N ARG A 2 -23.87 29.43 -12.33
CA ARG A 2 -24.65 28.21 -12.61
C ARG A 2 -23.69 27.02 -12.69
N ARG A 3 -23.83 26.03 -11.79
CA ARG A 3 -23.13 24.74 -11.91
C ARG A 3 -23.81 23.92 -13.01
N THR A 4 -23.13 23.75 -14.14
CA THR A 4 -23.58 22.86 -15.22
C THR A 4 -23.64 21.42 -14.70
N PRO A 5 -24.75 20.66 -14.87
CA PRO A 5 -24.78 19.26 -14.49
C PRO A 5 -23.84 18.47 -15.41
N LEU A 6 -22.87 17.77 -14.81
CA LEU A 6 -22.03 16.81 -15.52
C LEU A 6 -22.95 15.76 -16.17
N ARG A 7 -22.83 15.59 -17.50
CA ARG A 7 -23.58 14.54 -18.21
C ARG A 7 -23.17 13.19 -17.62
N LEU A 8 -24.14 12.31 -17.36
CA LEU A 8 -23.97 11.01 -16.71
C LEU A 8 -22.78 10.19 -17.27
N ARG A 9 -22.52 10.28 -18.58
CA ARG A 9 -21.33 9.67 -19.23
C ARG A 9 -19.99 10.22 -18.76
N GLN A 10 -19.84 11.54 -18.60
CA GLN A 10 -18.61 12.15 -18.06
C GLN A 10 -18.42 11.81 -16.57
N LEU A 11 -19.51 11.64 -15.83
CA LEU A 11 -19.46 11.19 -14.44
C LEU A 11 -19.03 9.72 -14.36
N CYS A 12 -19.60 8.84 -15.19
CA CYS A 12 -19.18 7.43 -15.29
C CYS A 12 -17.72 7.28 -15.75
N GLU A 13 -17.26 8.06 -16.73
CA GLU A 13 -15.85 8.06 -17.14
C GLU A 13 -14.92 8.57 -16.02
N ARG A 14 -15.34 9.60 -15.27
CA ARG A 14 -14.60 10.06 -14.09
C ARG A 14 -14.55 8.99 -13.01
N ILE A 15 -15.67 8.33 -12.71
CA ILE A 15 -15.74 7.23 -11.73
C ILE A 15 -14.88 6.04 -12.19
N SER A 16 -14.90 5.71 -13.48
CA SER A 16 -14.04 4.66 -14.04
C SER A 16 -12.55 5.02 -13.99
N LYS A 17 -12.20 6.31 -14.05
CA LYS A 17 -10.82 6.81 -13.84
C LYS A 17 -10.44 6.95 -12.37
N LEU A 18 -11.41 6.84 -11.45
CA LEU A 18 -11.20 6.85 -9.99
C LEU A 18 -11.07 5.44 -9.42
N LYS A 19 -11.38 4.38 -10.19
CA LYS A 19 -11.01 3.02 -9.80
C LYS A 19 -9.49 2.89 -9.84
N GLN A 20 -8.89 2.80 -8.66
CA GLN A 20 -7.50 2.37 -8.53
C GLN A 20 -7.37 0.97 -9.11
N VAL A 21 -6.51 0.82 -10.11
CA VAL A 21 -6.16 -0.49 -10.67
C VAL A 21 -4.91 -0.95 -9.95
N LEU A 22 -5.06 -1.97 -9.12
CA LEU A 22 -3.95 -2.71 -8.51
C LEU A 22 -3.34 -3.60 -9.58
N ASN A 23 -2.01 -3.53 -9.72
CA ASN A 23 -1.24 -4.38 -10.60
C ASN A 23 -0.21 -5.14 -9.76
N VAL A 24 0.07 -6.38 -10.14
CA VAL A 24 1.05 -7.23 -9.49
C VAL A 24 2.34 -7.19 -10.31
N GLU A 25 3.48 -7.04 -9.65
CA GLU A 25 4.79 -7.22 -10.29
C GLU A 25 4.99 -6.33 -11.54
N VAL A 26 4.59 -5.06 -11.46
CA VAL A 26 4.81 -4.07 -12.52
C VAL A 26 6.02 -3.21 -12.19
N ALA A 27 6.92 -3.04 -13.17
CA ALA A 27 8.05 -2.12 -13.02
C ALA A 27 7.54 -0.68 -12.87
N VAL A 28 7.96 -0.04 -11.79
CA VAL A 28 7.94 1.42 -11.64
C VAL A 28 9.33 1.89 -12.04
N ASP A 29 9.44 3.09 -12.62
CA ASP A 29 10.73 3.70 -12.99
C ASP A 29 11.51 4.13 -11.74
N ASP A 30 11.93 3.14 -10.95
CA ASP A 30 12.59 3.25 -9.66
C ASP A 30 13.65 2.15 -9.52
N LYS A 31 14.56 2.31 -8.54
CA LYS A 31 15.55 1.30 -8.16
C LYS A 31 14.89 -0.02 -7.75
N TYR A 32 13.71 0.04 -7.13
CA TYR A 32 13.00 -1.13 -6.65
C TYR A 32 11.70 -1.38 -7.40
N LYS A 33 11.29 -2.64 -7.45
CA LYS A 33 10.02 -3.08 -8.01
C LYS A 33 9.04 -3.43 -6.87
N PRO A 34 7.77 -2.98 -6.95
CA PRO A 34 6.72 -3.39 -6.01
C PRO A 34 6.21 -4.79 -6.32
N ASP A 35 5.80 -5.51 -5.28
CA ASP A 35 5.00 -6.72 -5.45
C ASP A 35 3.59 -6.37 -5.92
N VAL A 36 3.02 -5.29 -5.35
CA VAL A 36 1.70 -4.77 -5.74
C VAL A 36 1.75 -3.24 -5.82
N VAL A 37 1.18 -2.66 -6.87
CA VAL A 37 1.16 -1.21 -7.08
C VAL A 37 -0.14 -0.72 -7.68
N ALA A 38 -0.63 0.42 -7.21
CA ALA A 38 -1.63 1.20 -7.91
C ALA A 38 -1.01 2.52 -8.38
N MET A 39 -1.06 2.78 -9.69
CA MET A 39 -0.46 3.98 -10.29
C MET A 39 -1.50 5.11 -10.43
N ASP A 40 -1.13 6.33 -10.06
CA ASP A 40 -1.79 7.53 -10.56
C ASP A 40 -1.40 7.71 -12.03
N ARG A 41 -2.30 7.34 -12.95
CA ARG A 41 -2.07 7.49 -14.39
C ARG A 41 -1.87 8.94 -14.84
N ARG A 42 -2.32 9.94 -14.06
CA ARG A 42 -2.16 11.36 -14.41
C ARG A 42 -0.80 11.89 -13.95
N ARG A 43 -0.36 11.49 -12.76
CA ARG A 43 0.91 11.94 -12.18
C ARG A 43 2.09 11.07 -12.58
N GLY A 44 1.85 9.86 -13.09
CA GLY A 44 2.91 8.90 -13.40
C GLY A 44 3.61 8.36 -12.15
N ARG A 45 2.97 8.44 -10.98
CA ARG A 45 3.55 8.04 -9.69
C ARG A 45 2.64 7.03 -8.97
N PRO A 46 3.19 6.16 -8.11
CA PRO A 46 2.38 5.29 -7.26
C PRO A 46 1.43 6.09 -6.35
N GLN A 47 0.20 5.61 -6.19
CA GLN A 47 -0.72 6.00 -5.11
C GLN A 47 -0.71 4.97 -3.97
N PHE A 48 -0.43 3.72 -4.33
CA PHE A 48 -0.26 2.61 -3.40
C PHE A 48 0.93 1.77 -3.82
N TRP A 49 1.72 1.33 -2.84
CA TRP A 49 2.84 0.43 -3.01
C TRP A 49 2.82 -0.63 -1.91
N GLY A 50 2.73 -1.89 -2.31
CA GLY A 50 2.68 -3.05 -1.43
C GLY A 50 3.91 -3.93 -1.58
N GLU A 51 4.44 -4.36 -0.44
CA GLU A 51 5.57 -5.28 -0.31
C GLU A 51 5.19 -6.45 0.60
N ALA A 52 5.51 -7.66 0.16
CA ALA A 52 5.34 -8.91 0.88
C ALA A 52 6.69 -9.64 0.94
N GLY A 53 6.98 -10.29 2.07
CA GLY A 53 8.20 -11.10 2.20
C GLY A 53 9.41 -10.27 2.63
N ALA A 54 10.58 -10.51 2.05
CA ALA A 54 11.84 -9.93 2.52
C ALA A 54 12.06 -8.50 1.97
N VAL A 55 12.06 -7.51 2.87
CA VAL A 55 12.35 -6.10 2.56
C VAL A 55 13.43 -5.66 3.52
N GLY A 56 14.58 -5.25 2.98
CA GLY A 56 15.70 -4.75 3.76
C GLY A 56 15.56 -3.27 4.13
N PRO A 57 16.34 -2.79 5.11
CA PRO A 57 16.28 -1.41 5.59
C PRO A 57 16.51 -0.39 4.48
N ASP A 58 17.46 -0.61 3.56
CA ASP A 58 17.75 0.29 2.45
C ASP A 58 16.55 0.50 1.50
N LYS A 59 15.76 -0.56 1.27
CA LYS A 59 14.55 -0.47 0.45
C LYS A 59 13.48 0.29 1.21
N THR A 60 13.30 -0.01 2.50
CA THR A 60 12.35 0.69 3.36
C THR A 60 12.63 2.18 3.42
N GLU A 61 13.86 2.59 3.77
CA GLU A 61 14.24 4.01 3.90
C GLU A 61 14.05 4.75 2.58
N HIS A 62 14.44 4.14 1.45
CA HIS A 62 14.22 4.69 0.11
C HIS A 62 12.74 4.93 -0.16
N LEU A 63 11.88 3.91 0.02
CA LEU A 63 10.46 4.01 -0.29
C LEU A 63 9.76 5.06 0.58
N VAL A 64 10.07 5.08 1.88
CA VAL A 64 9.48 6.02 2.84
C VAL A 64 9.84 7.47 2.50
N THR A 65 11.06 7.71 2.01
CA THR A 65 11.55 9.05 1.67
C THR A 65 11.13 9.51 0.27
N ALA A 66 11.24 8.63 -0.74
CA ALA A 66 10.98 8.97 -2.14
C ALA A 66 9.49 9.16 -2.44
N TYR A 67 8.61 8.50 -1.67
CA TYR A 67 7.18 8.46 -1.93
C TYR A 67 6.35 8.93 -0.72
N PRO A 68 6.44 10.23 -0.34
CA PRO A 68 5.77 10.76 0.85
C PRO A 68 4.24 10.84 0.72
N ASP A 69 3.72 10.88 -0.50
CA ASP A 69 2.29 10.94 -0.83
C ASP A 69 1.73 9.57 -1.29
N THR A 70 2.51 8.50 -1.19
CA THR A 70 2.08 7.13 -1.51
C THR A 70 1.75 6.36 -0.24
N HIS A 71 0.61 5.69 -0.24
CA HIS A 71 0.30 4.71 0.80
C HIS A 71 1.22 3.50 0.64
N LEU A 72 2.11 3.29 1.60
CA LEU A 72 2.99 2.13 1.64
C LEU A 72 2.41 1.03 2.53
N ALA A 73 2.44 -0.22 2.07
CA ALA A 73 2.03 -1.37 2.85
C ALA A 73 3.14 -2.43 2.87
N PHE A 74 3.54 -2.88 4.06
CA PHE A 74 4.54 -3.93 4.23
C PHE A 74 3.91 -5.10 4.98
N SER A 75 3.94 -6.29 4.38
CA SER A 75 3.41 -7.52 4.97
C SER A 75 4.53 -8.49 5.33
N LYS A 76 4.41 -9.11 6.51
CA LYS A 76 5.29 -10.17 6.99
C LYS A 76 4.48 -11.38 7.39
N TRP A 77 4.89 -12.55 6.92
CA TRP A 77 4.33 -13.83 7.36
C TRP A 77 5.06 -14.32 8.59
N ASP A 78 4.33 -14.50 9.69
CA ASP A 78 4.83 -15.02 10.96
C ASP A 78 6.20 -14.49 11.41
N ARG A 79 6.44 -13.21 11.18
CA ARG A 79 7.65 -12.54 11.65
C ARG A 79 7.28 -11.27 12.38
N SER A 80 8.12 -10.91 13.35
CA SER A 80 7.99 -9.64 14.03
C SER A 80 8.01 -8.48 13.02
N LEU A 81 7.21 -7.46 13.30
CA LEU A 81 7.20 -6.21 12.54
C LEU A 81 8.37 -5.30 12.92
N ASP A 82 9.07 -5.54 14.04
CA ASP A 82 10.12 -4.65 14.55
C ASP A 82 11.21 -4.40 13.49
N ALA A 83 11.62 -5.45 12.77
CA ALA A 83 12.67 -5.37 11.75
C ALA A 83 12.31 -4.45 10.56
N VAL A 84 11.03 -4.25 10.27
CA VAL A 84 10.57 -3.28 9.27
C VAL A 84 10.14 -1.96 9.91
N ARG A 85 9.66 -1.99 11.16
CA ARG A 85 9.19 -0.83 11.89
C ARG A 85 10.31 0.14 12.20
N ASP A 86 11.46 -0.31 12.69
CA ASP A 86 12.58 0.56 13.03
C ASP A 86 13.06 1.45 11.87
N PRO A 87 13.34 0.90 10.66
CA PRO A 87 13.69 1.74 9.51
C PRO A 87 12.52 2.60 9.02
N VAL A 88 11.27 2.13 9.13
CA VAL A 88 10.08 2.94 8.80
C VAL A 88 10.00 4.16 9.72
N ASP A 89 10.04 3.97 11.03
CA ASP A 89 9.90 5.03 12.02
C ASP A 89 11.03 6.06 11.86
N ARG A 90 12.28 5.60 11.64
CA ARG A 90 13.42 6.47 11.38
C ARG A 90 13.23 7.33 10.13
N ALA A 91 12.85 6.73 9.01
CA ALA A 91 12.69 7.46 7.76
C ALA A 91 11.43 8.35 7.76
N ALA A 92 10.36 7.94 8.46
CA ALA A 92 9.13 8.71 8.57
C ALA A 92 9.31 9.98 9.42
N GLN A 93 10.25 10.00 10.37
CA GLN A 93 10.56 11.19 11.17
C GLN A 93 11.17 12.33 10.34
N THR A 94 11.84 12.02 9.23
CA THR A 94 12.53 13.01 8.40
C THR A 94 11.79 13.35 7.12
N ALA A 95 10.85 12.50 6.68
CA ALA A 95 10.04 12.71 5.50
C ALA A 95 8.75 13.49 5.82
N ASP A 96 8.42 14.49 5.01
CA ASP A 96 7.14 15.21 5.07
C ASP A 96 6.01 14.38 4.44
N ARG A 97 5.65 13.28 5.13
CA ARG A 97 4.70 12.29 4.61
C ARG A 97 3.27 12.74 4.80
N THR A 98 2.49 12.61 3.73
CA THR A 98 1.05 12.92 3.68
C THR A 98 0.17 11.67 3.53
N ALA A 99 0.77 10.52 3.23
CA ALA A 99 0.07 9.24 3.13
C ALA A 99 0.56 8.24 4.19
N PRO A 100 -0.33 7.36 4.69
CA PRO A 100 -0.01 6.41 5.75
C PRO A 100 0.98 5.33 5.29
N ILE A 101 1.60 4.69 6.26
CA ILE A 101 2.34 3.44 6.10
C ILE A 101 1.66 2.37 6.95
N ASP A 102 1.26 1.27 6.34
CA ASP A 102 0.65 0.14 7.03
C ASP A 102 1.62 -1.05 7.12
N LEU A 103 1.81 -1.58 8.32
CA LEU A 103 2.60 -2.77 8.60
C LEU A 103 1.66 -3.89 9.04
N PHE A 104 1.66 -5.01 8.32
CA PHE A 104 0.81 -6.16 8.59
C PHE A 104 1.63 -7.39 8.94
N ARG A 105 1.27 -8.08 10.01
CA ARG A 105 1.73 -9.45 10.28
C ARG A 105 0.57 -10.41 10.06
N VAL A 106 0.79 -11.35 9.14
CA VAL A 106 -0.04 -12.53 8.96
C VAL A 106 0.40 -13.58 9.98
N PRO A 107 -0.52 -14.20 10.75
CA PRO A 107 -0.16 -15.25 11.71
C PRO A 107 0.37 -16.50 11.01
N ALA A 108 1.06 -17.37 11.77
CA ALA A 108 1.68 -18.59 11.26
C ALA A 108 0.69 -19.50 10.52
N ASP A 109 -0.50 -19.65 11.08
CA ASP A 109 -1.62 -20.47 10.59
C ASP A 109 -2.47 -19.76 9.52
N GLY A 110 -2.00 -18.63 8.98
CA GLY A 110 -2.78 -17.81 8.06
C GLY A 110 -3.14 -18.53 6.76
N ALA A 111 -2.34 -19.49 6.31
CA ALA A 111 -2.58 -20.20 5.06
C ALA A 111 -3.77 -21.14 5.23
N GLU A 112 -3.78 -21.88 6.35
CA GLU A 112 -4.84 -22.80 6.73
C GLU A 112 -6.13 -22.05 7.11
N ARG A 113 -6.00 -20.90 7.76
CA ARG A 113 -7.14 -20.11 8.25
C ARG A 113 -7.82 -19.31 7.14
N PHE A 114 -7.04 -18.72 6.23
CA PHE A 114 -7.57 -17.74 5.28
C PHE A 114 -7.76 -18.29 3.87
N VAL A 115 -7.16 -19.44 3.52
CA VAL A 115 -7.25 -20.03 2.19
C VAL A 115 -8.06 -21.32 2.23
N ASP A 116 -9.22 -21.32 1.58
CA ASP A 116 -10.04 -22.53 1.49
C ASP A 116 -9.48 -23.53 0.46
N ALA A 117 -10.05 -24.75 0.44
CA ALA A 117 -9.65 -25.81 -0.48
C ALA A 117 -9.85 -25.47 -1.98
N LYS A 118 -10.55 -24.36 -2.29
CA LYS A 118 -10.76 -23.85 -3.65
C LYS A 118 -9.85 -22.65 -3.95
N GLY A 119 -8.93 -22.31 -3.05
CA GLY A 119 -8.02 -21.17 -3.17
C GLY A 119 -8.70 -19.82 -2.93
N ARG A 120 -9.88 -19.78 -2.30
CA ARG A 120 -10.52 -18.51 -1.94
C ARG A 120 -9.84 -17.96 -0.70
N ILE A 121 -9.47 -16.69 -0.77
CA ILE A 121 -8.86 -15.97 0.35
C ILE A 121 -9.95 -15.17 1.06
N ALA A 122 -10.12 -15.41 2.36
CA ALA A 122 -10.98 -14.61 3.23
C ALA A 122 -10.17 -14.20 4.47
N VAL A 123 -9.97 -12.90 4.63
CA VAL A 123 -9.19 -12.32 5.73
C VAL A 123 -9.88 -11.04 6.21
N SER A 124 -10.06 -10.91 7.52
CA SER A 124 -10.43 -9.65 8.15
C SER A 124 -9.19 -8.94 8.66
N ARG A 125 -9.27 -7.62 8.79
CA ARG A 125 -8.23 -6.81 9.43
C ARG A 125 -7.97 -7.27 10.87
N ASP A 126 -9.03 -7.66 11.58
CA ASP A 126 -8.95 -8.10 12.99
C ASP A 126 -8.28 -9.48 13.13
N ASP A 127 -8.08 -10.20 12.02
CA ASP A 127 -7.31 -11.44 11.99
C ASP A 127 -5.80 -11.23 11.84
N LEU A 128 -5.37 -9.97 11.64
CA LEU A 128 -3.99 -9.58 11.42
C LEU A 128 -3.47 -8.72 12.58
N THR A 129 -2.18 -8.81 12.88
CA THR A 129 -1.55 -7.72 13.62
C THR A 129 -1.30 -6.58 12.65
N TRP A 130 -1.78 -5.40 13.00
CA TRP A 130 -1.66 -4.21 12.16
C TRP A 130 -1.13 -3.03 12.96
N VAL A 131 -0.13 -2.35 12.38
CA VAL A 131 0.44 -1.11 12.89
C VAL A 131 0.39 -0.09 11.76
N ARG A 132 -0.09 1.12 12.06
CA ARG A 132 -0.04 2.27 11.14
C ARG A 132 0.97 3.30 11.63
N VAL A 133 1.77 3.82 10.70
CA VAL A 133 2.74 4.90 10.91
C VAL A 133 2.41 6.08 9.99
N GLY A 134 2.56 7.32 10.48
CA GLY A 134 2.31 8.54 9.72
C GLY A 134 0.94 9.17 10.01
N PRO A 135 0.50 10.13 9.17
CA PRO A 135 -0.75 10.86 9.40
C PRO A 135 -1.94 9.89 9.49
N ALA A 136 -2.74 10.04 10.55
CA ALA A 136 -3.99 9.31 10.69
C ALA A 136 -4.93 9.67 9.53
N ASP A 137 -5.78 8.72 9.13
CA ASP A 137 -6.86 9.01 8.18
C ASP A 137 -7.68 10.18 8.75
N GLY A 138 -7.69 11.32 8.04
CA GLY A 138 -8.55 12.46 8.34
C GLY A 138 -10.00 12.20 7.94
#